data_AF-A0A3D5D8G3-F1
#
_entry.id   AF-A0A3D5D8G3-F1
#
_cell.length_a   1.000
_cell.length_b   1.000
_cell.length_c   1.000
_cell.angle_alpha   90.00
_cell.angle_beta   90.00
_cell.angle_gamma   90.00
#
_symmetry.space_group_name_H-M   'P 1'
#
loop_
_entity.id
_entity.type
_entity.pdbx_description
1 polymer ?
#
loop_
_entity_poly.entity_id
_entity_poly.type
_entity_poly.pdbx_seq_one_letter_code
_entity_poly.pdbx_strand_id
1 'polypeptide(L)' 'DAAPLAELTGLRYLYLEKNAISSAGPLCEMKSLKQLWLYGNPLAREEVILLEQALPRCEVFI' A
#
# COMPACT_ATOMS: atom_id res chain seq x y z
N ASP A 1 6.08 -1.54 -9.96
CA ASP A 1 5.56 -2.81 -9.44
C ASP A 1 6.05 -2.98 -8.02
N ALA A 2 5.14 -3.30 -7.10
CA ALA A 2 5.43 -3.49 -5.67
C ALA A 2 5.34 -4.96 -5.23
N ALA A 3 5.15 -5.90 -6.17
CA ALA A 3 4.96 -7.32 -5.86
C ALA A 3 5.99 -7.94 -4.90
N PRO A 4 7.31 -7.69 -5.03
CA PRO A 4 8.30 -8.28 -4.13
C PRO A 4 8.16 -7.85 -2.66
N LEU A 5 7.48 -6.73 -2.39
CA LEU A 5 7.30 -6.22 -1.02
C LEU A 5 6.23 -7.00 -0.24
N ALA A 6 5.32 -7.68 -0.93
CA ALA A 6 4.25 -8.45 -0.32
C ALA A 6 4.77 -9.61 0.56
N GLU A 7 5.93 -10.16 0.23
CA GLU A 7 6.59 -11.25 0.96
C GLU A 7 7.13 -10.82 2.33
N LEU A 8 7.25 -9.51 2.58
CA LEU A 8 7.76 -8.94 3.83
C LEU A 8 6.64 -8.91 4.89
N THR A 9 6.12 -10.08 5.24
CA THR A 9 4.96 -10.28 6.14
C THR A 9 5.09 -9.67 7.53
N GLY A 10 6.32 -9.34 7.98
CA GLY A 10 6.60 -8.69 9.25
C GLY A 10 6.62 -7.15 9.22
N LEU A 11 6.50 -6.52 8.05
CA LEU A 11 6.56 -5.06 7.94
C LEU A 11 5.36 -4.40 8.63
N ARG A 12 5.66 -3.30 9.33
CA ARG A 12 4.68 -2.51 10.08
C ARG A 12 4.52 -1.09 9.53
N TYR A 13 5.58 -0.57 8.92
CA TYR A 13 5.66 0.79 8.41
C TYR A 13 6.29 0.72 7.02
N LEU A 14 5.60 1.23 6.01
CA LEU A 14 6.07 1.23 4.63
C LEU A 14 5.90 2.62 4.02
N TYR A 15 7.02 3.17 3.53
CA TYR A 15 7.12 4.50 2.94
C TYR A 15 7.45 4.37 1.46
N LEU A 16 6.52 4.76 0.61
CA LEU A 16 6.59 4.63 -0.85
C LEU A 16 6.17 5.91 -1.57
N GLU A 17 6.14 7.04 -0.86
CA GLU A 17 5.80 8.33 -1.43
C GLU A 17 6.63 8.74 -2.64
N LYS A 18 6.04 9.54 -3.53
CA LYS A 18 6.68 10.15 -4.71
C LYS A 18 7.36 9.12 -5.63
N ASN A 19 6.72 7.97 -5.82
CA ASN A 19 7.14 6.96 -6.78
C ASN A 19 6.16 6.90 -7.96
N ALA A 20 6.39 5.95 -8.87
CA ALA A 20 5.54 5.68 -10.02
C ALA A 20 4.68 4.41 -9.80
N ILE A 21 4.12 4.24 -8.61
CA ILE A 21 3.25 3.10 -8.28
C ILE A 21 1.85 3.40 -8.83
N SER A 22 1.43 2.64 -9.84
CA SER A 22 0.10 2.73 -10.44
C SER A 22 -0.83 1.60 -10.05
N SER A 23 -0.32 0.56 -9.38
CA SER A 23 -1.11 -0.56 -8.85
C SER A 23 -0.57 -0.97 -7.48
N ALA A 24 -1.48 -1.13 -6.54
CA ALA A 24 -1.21 -1.45 -5.15
C ALA A 24 -1.72 -2.84 -4.74
N GLY A 25 -2.23 -3.64 -5.69
CA GLY A 25 -2.72 -5.00 -5.45
C GLY A 25 -1.82 -5.85 -4.55
N PRO A 26 -0.49 -5.92 -4.75
CA PRO A 26 0.39 -6.69 -3.86
C PRO A 26 0.49 -6.15 -2.43
N LEU A 27 0.31 -4.84 -2.23
CA LEU A 27 0.33 -4.22 -0.90
C LEU A 27 -0.90 -4.63 -0.07
N CYS A 28 -2.00 -5.01 -0.72
CA CYS A 28 -3.21 -5.50 -0.05
C CYS A 28 -2.96 -6.77 0.78
N GLU A 29 -1.94 -7.56 0.46
CA GLU A 29 -1.59 -8.79 1.18
C GLU A 29 -0.75 -8.52 2.45
N MET A 30 -0.24 -7.29 2.62
CA MET A 30 0.62 -6.90 3.75
C MET A 30 -0.20 -6.59 5.02
N LYS A 31 -0.98 -7.57 5.52
CA LYS A 31 -1.93 -7.42 6.64
C LYS A 31 -1.31 -6.97 7.97
N SER A 32 0.00 -7.08 8.11
CA SER A 32 0.74 -6.62 9.30
C SER A 32 1.02 -5.11 9.31
N LEU A 33 0.80 -4.40 8.19
CA LEU A 33 1.06 -2.96 8.10
C LEU A 33 0.14 -2.18 9.05
N LYS A 34 0.77 -1.21 9.71
CA LYS A 34 0.12 -0.20 10.55
C LYS A 34 0.05 1.14 9.83
N GLN A 35 1.07 1.48 9.05
CA GLN A 35 1.12 2.71 8.28
C GLN A 35 1.69 2.47 6.89
N LEU A 36 1.04 3.05 5.89
CA LEU A 36 1.42 2.96 4.48
C LEU A 36 1.36 4.36 3.86
N TRP A 37 2.50 4.85 3.37
CA TRP A 37 2.60 6.17 2.74
C TRP A 37 2.77 6.02 1.24
N LEU A 38 1.82 6.56 0.48
CA LEU A 38 1.70 6.44 -0.97
C LEU A 38 1.50 7.79 -1.67
N TYR A 39 1.55 8.91 -0.94
CA TYR A 39 1.31 10.22 -1.54
C TYR A 39 2.26 10.54 -2.69
N GLY A 40 1.74 11.19 -3.73
CA GLY A 40 2.51 11.50 -4.93
C GLY A 40 2.78 10.30 -5.85
N ASN A 41 2.01 9.20 -5.72
CA ASN A 41 1.98 8.11 -6.69
C ASN A 41 0.75 8.24 -7.62
N PRO A 42 0.86 7.79 -8.90
CA PRO A 42 -0.25 7.84 -9.86
C PRO A 42 -1.25 6.68 -9.64
N LEU A 43 -1.76 6.51 -8.42
CA LEU A 43 -2.77 5.49 -8.09
C LEU A 43 -4.15 5.93 -8.56
N ALA A 44 -4.85 5.02 -9.24
CA ALA A 44 -6.25 5.20 -9.57
C ALA A 44 -7.12 5.10 -8.30
N ARG A 45 -8.30 5.74 -8.32
CA ARG A 45 -9.19 5.79 -7.15
C ARG A 45 -9.66 4.39 -6.73
N GLU A 46 -9.80 3.48 -7.69
CA GLU A 46 -10.20 2.10 -7.47
C GLU A 46 -9.15 1.33 -6.64
N GLU A 47 -7.87 1.57 -6.90
CA GLU A 47 -6.75 0.96 -6.15
C GLU A 47 -6.73 1.44 -4.69
N VAL A 48 -7.04 2.72 -4.47
CA VAL A 48 -7.16 3.30 -3.13
C VAL A 48 -8.26 2.62 -2.33
N ILE A 49 -9.43 2.43 -2.94
CA ILE A 49 -10.57 1.76 -2.27
C ILE A 49 -10.21 0.32 -1.92
N LEU A 50 -9.51 -0.40 -2.81
CA LEU A 50 -9.05 -1.76 -2.55
C LEU A 50 -8.07 -1.81 -1.37
N LEU A 51 -7.14 -0.87 -1.27
CA LEU A 51 -6.19 -0.77 -0.15
C LEU A 51 -6.92 -0.55 1.18
N GLU A 52 -7.85 0.40 1.24
CA GLU A 52 -8.61 0.70 2.45
C GLU A 52 -9.46 -0.49 2.92
N GLN A 53 -10.06 -1.22 1.96
CA GLN A 53 -10.83 -2.44 2.26
C GLN A 53 -9.95 -3.60 2.69
N ALA A 54 -8.79 -3.78 2.04
CA ALA A 54 -7.88 -4.88 2.31
C ALA A 54 -7.10 -4.70 3.63
N LEU A 55 -6.82 -3.45 4.01
CA LEU A 55 -6.02 -3.09 5.18
C LEU A 55 -6.81 -2.18 6.15
N PRO A 56 -7.96 -2.62 6.69
CA PRO A 56 -8.86 -1.78 7.48
C PRO A 56 -8.29 -1.31 8.83
N ARG A 57 -7.12 -1.83 9.23
CA ARG A 57 -6.39 -1.45 10.45
C ARG A 57 -5.07 -0.72 10.15
N CYS A 58 -4.75 -0.49 8.88
CA CYS A 58 -3.60 0.28 8.45
C CYS A 58 -4.04 1.71 8.17
N GLU A 59 -3.28 2.68 8.66
CA GLU A 59 -3.43 4.07 8.23
C GLU A 59 -2.76 4.22 6.87
N VAL A 60 -3.54 4.58 5.85
CA VAL A 60 -3.05 4.80 4.49
C VAL A 60 -3.01 6.30 4.22
N PHE A 61 -1.84 6.81 3.82
CA PHE A 61 -1.60 8.21 3.48
C PHE A 61 -1.40 8.32 1.96
N ILE A 62 -2.27 9.03 1.25
CA ILE A 62 -2.34 9.06 -0.22
C ILE A 62 -2.41 10.49 -0.72
#